data_AF-A0A9P9JTD9-F1
#
_entry.id   AF-A0A9P9JTD9-F1
#
_cell.length_a   1.000
_cell.length_b   1.000
_cell.length_c   1.000
_cell.angle_alpha   90.00
_cell.angle_beta   90.00
_cell.angle_gamma   90.00
#
_symmetry.space_group_name_H-M   'P 1'
#
loop_
_entity.id
_entity.type
_entity.pdbx_description
1 polymer ?
#
loop_
_entity_poly.entity_id
_entity_poly.type
_entity_poly.pdbx_seq_one_letter_code
_entity_poly.pdbx_strand_id
1 'polypeptide(L)'
;MPPLGEVDPNTGWGVAPTPRKKPGPKPKPLEERKPRRILLIQRPERSYTPEQKAEVLVWLIHGHVIKKKRKKKPTLRDAVKHFRIPYSTIRGWHVNRESFLEEHHRKLCPKWPDLEDRVYLSFLERRTQGKVATTSWFRRQARAIYKELHLDQSSQFPFSTG
;
A
#
# COMPACT_ATOMS: atom_id res chain seq x y z
N MET A 1 28.97 -34.39 -27.69
CA MET A 1 27.80 -33.74 -27.07
C MET A 1 27.01 -33.06 -28.19
N PRO A 2 25.69 -33.29 -28.32
CA PRO A 2 24.90 -32.54 -29.30
C PRO A 2 24.72 -31.08 -28.83
N PRO A 3 24.66 -30.11 -29.76
CA PRO A 3 24.44 -28.71 -29.43
C PRO A 3 23.00 -28.50 -28.93
N LEU A 4 22.86 -27.82 -27.79
CA LEU A 4 21.56 -27.42 -27.24
C LEU A 4 20.97 -26.36 -28.18
N GLY A 5 19.84 -26.66 -28.82
CA GLY A 5 19.15 -25.74 -29.73
C GLY A 5 18.68 -24.46 -29.04
N GLU A 6 18.59 -23.38 -29.81
CA GLU A 6 18.11 -22.07 -29.35
C GLU A 6 16.60 -22.15 -29.05
N VAL A 7 16.24 -22.11 -27.76
CA VAL A 7 14.83 -22.08 -27.32
C VAL A 7 14.35 -20.62 -27.37
N ASP A 8 13.33 -20.34 -28.19
CA ASP A 8 12.70 -19.02 -28.24
C ASP A 8 12.00 -18.71 -26.90
N PRO A 9 12.44 -17.69 -26.15
CA PRO A 9 11.83 -17.31 -24.87
C PRO A 9 10.39 -16.80 -24.99
N ASN A 10 9.90 -16.53 -26.21
CA ASN A 10 8.52 -16.11 -26.47
C ASN A 10 7.54 -17.28 -26.67
N THR A 11 8.03 -18.50 -26.86
CA THR A 11 7.16 -19.67 -26.85
C THR A 11 6.77 -19.95 -25.41
N GLY A 12 5.57 -19.48 -25.05
CA GLY A 12 4.99 -19.71 -23.73
C GLY A 12 5.07 -21.19 -23.41
N TRP A 13 5.71 -21.52 -22.28
CA TRP A 13 5.67 -22.85 -21.72
C TRP A 13 4.19 -23.23 -21.58
N GLY A 14 3.73 -24.16 -22.41
CA GLY A 14 2.41 -24.78 -22.30
C GLY A 14 2.37 -25.59 -21.01
N VAL A 15 2.33 -24.93 -19.86
CA VAL A 15 2.19 -25.58 -18.57
C VAL A 15 0.74 -26.06 -18.52
N ALA A 16 0.56 -27.38 -18.68
CA ALA A 16 -0.72 -28.03 -18.49
C ALA A 16 -1.34 -27.58 -17.15
N PRO A 17 -2.67 -27.35 -17.06
CA PRO A 17 -3.31 -26.84 -15.87
C PRO A 17 -2.96 -27.72 -14.67
N THR A 18 -2.27 -27.17 -13.67
CA THR A 18 -1.95 -27.91 -12.46
C THR A 18 -3.26 -28.30 -11.76
N PRO A 19 -3.40 -29.55 -11.28
CA PRO A 19 -4.62 -30.00 -10.62
C PRO A 19 -4.94 -29.09 -9.43
N ARG A 20 -6.22 -28.70 -9.30
CA ARG A 20 -6.69 -27.83 -8.21
C ARG A 20 -6.34 -28.45 -6.86
N LYS A 21 -5.74 -27.65 -5.98
CA LYS A 21 -5.45 -28.09 -4.60
C LYS A 21 -6.76 -28.49 -3.92
N LYS A 22 -6.71 -29.58 -3.15
CA LYS A 22 -7.87 -30.03 -2.35
C LYS A 22 -8.32 -28.91 -1.41
N PRO A 23 -9.63 -28.76 -1.15
CA PRO A 23 -10.15 -27.79 -0.20
C PRO A 23 -9.41 -27.89 1.15
N GLY A 24 -9.19 -26.74 1.79
CA GLY A 24 -8.58 -26.71 3.11
C GLY A 24 -9.41 -27.47 4.15
N PRO A 25 -8.80 -27.85 5.29
CA PRO A 25 -9.53 -28.48 6.39
C PRO A 25 -10.74 -27.66 6.81
N LYS A 26 -11.84 -28.33 7.16
CA LYS A 26 -13.02 -27.66 7.71
C LYS A 26 -12.64 -26.88 8.97
N PRO A 27 -13.21 -25.69 9.19
CA PRO A 27 -12.89 -24.89 10.37
C PRO A 27 -13.29 -25.67 11.63
N LYS A 28 -12.40 -25.67 12.64
CA LYS A 28 -12.64 -26.35 13.92
C LYS A 28 -13.93 -25.85 14.59
N PRO A 29 -14.66 -26.70 15.33
CA PRO A 29 -15.81 -26.28 16.14
C PRO A 29 -15.38 -25.24 17.18
N LEU A 30 -16.30 -24.38 17.63
CA LEU A 30 -15.97 -23.25 18.52
C LEU A 30 -15.29 -23.70 19.82
N GLU A 31 -15.70 -24.84 20.37
CA GLU A 31 -15.17 -25.46 21.59
C GLU A 31 -13.68 -25.80 21.50
N GLU A 32 -13.20 -26.18 20.30
CA GLU A 32 -11.80 -26.55 20.06
C GLU A 32 -10.93 -25.35 19.65
N ARG A 33 -11.52 -24.17 19.43
CA ARG A 33 -10.78 -22.99 19.00
C ARG A 33 -10.09 -22.35 20.21
N LYS A 34 -8.75 -22.32 20.18
CA LYS A 34 -7.97 -21.53 21.14
C LYS A 34 -8.25 -20.03 20.93
N PRO A 35 -8.47 -19.25 22.00
CA PRO A 35 -8.66 -17.81 21.88
C PRO A 35 -7.41 -17.16 21.30
N ARG A 36 -7.57 -16.31 20.27
CA ARG A 36 -6.46 -15.63 19.60
C ARG A 36 -5.78 -14.57 20.48
N ARG A 37 -6.52 -13.98 21.41
CA ARG A 37 -6.02 -12.96 22.34
C ARG A 37 -6.39 -13.40 23.76
N ILE A 38 -5.39 -13.72 24.54
CA ILE A 38 -5.53 -14.07 25.97
C ILE A 38 -5.35 -12.81 26.83
N LEU A 39 -4.59 -11.83 26.34
CA LEU A 39 -4.27 -10.61 27.07
C LEU A 39 -5.43 -9.61 27.07
N LEU A 40 -5.53 -8.87 28.17
CA LEU A 40 -6.46 -7.77 28.33
C LEU A 40 -6.20 -6.71 27.26
N ILE A 41 -7.28 -6.18 26.68
CA ILE A 41 -7.22 -5.08 25.72
C ILE A 41 -6.75 -3.83 26.48
N GLN A 42 -5.49 -3.45 26.28
CA GLN A 42 -4.88 -2.29 26.96
C GLN A 42 -5.43 -0.96 26.45
N ARG A 43 -5.84 -0.90 25.17
CA ARG A 43 -6.34 0.31 24.53
C ARG A 43 -7.44 -0.04 23.52
N PRO A 44 -8.61 0.61 23.56
CA PRO A 44 -9.59 0.49 22.49
C PRO A 44 -9.03 1.16 21.23
N GLU A 45 -8.79 0.35 20.20
CA GLU A 45 -8.38 0.84 18.89
C GLU A 45 -9.62 1.29 18.10
N ARG A 46 -9.68 2.57 17.76
CA ARG A 46 -10.68 3.12 16.84
C ARG A 46 -9.95 3.60 15.59
N SER A 47 -10.25 2.94 14.47
CA SER A 47 -9.80 3.40 13.15
C SER A 47 -10.86 4.31 12.56
N TYR A 48 -10.46 5.48 12.10
CA TYR A 48 -11.33 6.44 11.45
C TYR A 48 -10.97 6.51 9.97
N THR A 49 -11.95 6.32 9.10
CA THR A 49 -11.73 6.38 7.65
C THR A 49 -11.36 7.81 7.23
N PRO A 50 -10.61 8.00 6.13
CA PRO A 50 -10.32 9.34 5.63
C PRO A 50 -11.59 10.16 5.36
N GLU A 51 -12.65 9.53 4.86
CA GLU A 51 -13.96 10.14 4.64
C GLU A 51 -14.57 10.67 5.95
N GLN A 52 -14.55 9.88 7.03
CA GLN A 52 -15.02 10.34 8.34
C GLN A 52 -14.20 11.53 8.84
N LYS A 53 -12.88 11.52 8.67
CA LYS A 53 -12.04 12.66 9.05
C LYS A 53 -12.42 13.91 8.25
N ALA A 54 -12.59 13.77 6.94
CA ALA A 54 -12.99 14.85 6.05
C ALA A 54 -14.36 15.41 6.44
N GLU A 55 -15.34 14.54 6.72
CA GLU A 55 -16.67 14.93 7.19
C GLU A 55 -16.60 15.80 8.46
N VAL A 56 -15.82 15.38 9.46
CA VAL A 56 -15.63 16.17 10.68
C VAL A 56 -15.01 17.54 10.39
N LEU A 57 -14.00 17.59 9.52
CA LEU A 57 -13.34 18.85 9.17
C LEU A 57 -14.26 19.79 8.38
N VAL A 58 -14.98 19.27 7.39
CA VAL A 58 -15.99 20.01 6.62
C VAL A 58 -17.08 20.54 7.55
N TRP A 59 -17.55 19.73 8.49
CA TRP A 59 -18.55 20.15 9.48
C TRP A 59 -18.02 21.27 10.39
N LEU A 60 -16.76 21.22 10.82
CA LEU A 60 -16.15 22.28 11.61
C LEU A 60 -15.99 23.60 10.82
N ILE A 61 -15.73 23.52 9.51
CA ILE A 61 -15.49 24.69 8.65
C ILE A 61 -16.82 25.35 8.23
N HIS A 62 -17.77 24.55 7.75
CA HIS A 62 -19.00 25.01 7.10
C HIS A 62 -20.27 24.83 7.94
N GLY A 63 -20.23 23.93 8.93
CA GLY A 63 -21.38 23.65 9.79
C GLY A 63 -21.71 24.78 10.74
N HIS A 64 -22.82 24.62 11.47
CA HIS A 64 -23.28 25.55 12.50
C HIS A 64 -23.92 24.77 13.66
N VAL A 65 -23.80 25.31 14.87
CA VAL A 65 -24.46 24.77 16.07
C VAL A 65 -25.31 25.86 16.69
N ILE A 66 -26.52 25.51 17.12
CA ILE A 66 -27.40 26.43 17.83
C ILE A 66 -26.96 26.48 19.30
N LYS A 67 -26.48 27.64 19.75
CA LYS A 67 -26.10 27.89 21.15
C LYS A 67 -26.83 29.12 21.66
N LYS A 68 -27.53 28.99 22.79
CA LYS A 68 -28.31 30.09 23.40
C LYS A 68 -29.23 30.77 22.35
N LYS A 69 -29.98 29.96 21.59
CA LYS A 69 -30.89 30.37 20.50
C LYS A 69 -30.24 31.13 19.32
N ARG A 70 -28.91 31.18 19.23
CA ARG A 70 -28.19 31.79 18.10
C ARG A 70 -27.38 30.75 17.35
N LYS A 71 -27.33 30.86 16.02
CA LYS A 71 -26.41 30.05 15.19
C LYS A 71 -24.98 30.53 15.43
N LYS A 72 -24.09 29.63 15.82
CA LYS A 72 -22.67 29.89 15.99
C LYS A 72 -21.85 28.87 15.22
N LYS A 73 -20.61 29.21 14.88
CA LYS A 73 -19.67 28.23 14.32
C LYS A 73 -19.43 27.09 15.33
N PRO A 74 -19.34 25.85 14.87
CA PRO A 74 -19.06 24.70 15.71
C PRO A 74 -17.68 24.80 16.34
N THR A 75 -17.57 24.34 17.58
CA THR A 75 -16.30 24.23 18.30
C THR A 75 -15.83 22.78 18.28
N LEU A 76 -14.53 22.54 18.53
CA LEU A 76 -13.99 21.17 18.66
C LEU A 76 -14.76 20.33 19.70
N ARG A 77 -15.17 20.94 20.82
CA ARG A 77 -16.00 20.25 21.83
C ARG A 77 -17.38 19.85 21.33
N ASP A 78 -17.94 20.61 20.39
CA ASP A 78 -19.22 20.26 19.77
C ASP A 78 -19.05 19.08 18.82
N ALA A 79 -17.94 19.03 18.07
CA ALA A 79 -17.60 17.89 17.22
C ALA A 79 -17.40 16.59 18.02
N VAL A 80 -16.76 16.67 19.20
CA VAL A 80 -16.66 15.52 20.12
C VAL A 80 -18.02 14.95 20.47
N LYS A 81 -18.99 15.81 20.77
CA LYS A 81 -20.36 15.40 21.10
C LYS A 81 -21.11 14.85 19.89
N HIS A 82 -20.94 15.49 18.74
CA HIS A 82 -21.66 15.14 17.51
C HIS A 82 -21.18 13.80 16.94
N PHE A 83 -19.87 13.65 16.76
CA PHE A 83 -19.26 12.48 16.11
C PHE A 83 -18.80 11.40 17.09
N ARG A 84 -18.83 11.67 18.41
CA ARG A 84 -18.38 10.74 19.47
C ARG A 84 -16.92 10.31 19.30
N ILE A 85 -16.08 11.23 18.81
CA ILE A 85 -14.64 11.05 18.61
C ILE A 85 -13.90 11.80 19.72
N PRO A 86 -12.83 11.22 20.31
CA PRO A 86 -12.08 11.89 21.37
C PRO A 86 -11.54 13.26 20.95
N TYR A 87 -11.53 14.20 21.90
CA TYR A 87 -11.09 15.58 21.65
C TYR A 87 -9.66 15.66 21.10
N SER A 88 -8.74 14.87 21.66
CA SER A 88 -7.34 14.80 21.23
C SER A 88 -7.21 14.42 19.75
N THR A 89 -8.02 13.45 19.32
CA THR A 89 -8.07 12.98 17.94
C THR A 89 -8.57 14.08 16.98
N ILE A 90 -9.71 14.70 17.29
CA ILE A 90 -10.27 15.77 16.46
C ILE A 90 -9.32 16.98 16.42
N ARG A 91 -8.71 17.34 17.55
CA ARG A 91 -7.72 18.42 17.63
C ARG A 91 -6.52 18.13 16.72
N GLY A 92 -5.99 16.90 16.75
CA GLY A 92 -4.90 16.50 15.87
C GLY A 92 -5.26 16.67 14.39
N TRP A 93 -6.45 16.24 13.98
CA TRP A 93 -6.92 16.42 12.61
C TRP A 93 -7.10 17.89 12.22
N HIS A 94 -7.64 18.70 13.13
CA HIS A 94 -7.88 20.11 12.86
C HIS A 94 -6.57 20.91 12.72
N VAL A 95 -5.52 20.58 13.49
CA VAL A 95 -4.19 21.23 13.37
C VAL A 95 -3.52 20.83 12.05
N ASN A 96 -3.61 19.54 11.66
CA ASN A 96 -2.97 19.00 10.46
C ASN A 96 -3.91 18.99 9.24
N ARG A 97 -4.96 19.82 9.23
CA ARG A 97 -6.02 19.72 8.23
C ARG A 97 -5.53 19.98 6.80
N GLU A 98 -4.53 20.84 6.65
CA GLU A 98 -3.95 21.18 5.34
C GLU A 98 -3.13 19.99 4.80
N SER A 99 -2.37 19.30 5.65
CA SER A 99 -1.60 18.11 5.22
C SER A 99 -2.50 16.92 4.87
N PHE A 100 -3.67 16.80 5.49
CA PHE A 100 -4.65 15.74 5.15
C PHE A 100 -5.18 15.86 3.72
N LEU A 101 -5.27 17.08 3.17
CA LEU A 101 -5.67 17.29 1.77
C LEU A 101 -4.61 16.75 0.79
N GLU A 102 -3.34 16.78 1.18
CA GLU A 102 -2.22 16.29 0.37
C GLU A 102 -1.98 14.77 0.51
N GLU A 103 -2.29 14.21 1.68
CA GLU A 103 -1.95 12.83 2.07
C GLU A 103 -2.77 11.75 1.32
N HIS A 104 -3.82 12.14 0.60
CA HIS A 104 -4.64 11.22 -0.19
C HIS A 104 -3.92 10.65 -1.41
N HIS A 105 -2.82 11.25 -1.83
CA HIS A 105 -1.88 10.58 -2.69
C HIS A 105 -0.96 9.78 -1.77
N ARG A 106 -1.20 8.48 -1.65
CA ARG A 106 -0.11 7.55 -1.31
C ARG A 106 0.95 7.79 -2.37
N LYS A 107 1.90 8.69 -2.09
CA LYS A 107 3.04 8.90 -2.96
C LYS A 107 3.75 7.57 -2.90
N LEU A 108 3.62 6.79 -3.97
CA LEU A 108 4.55 5.71 -4.22
C LEU A 108 5.89 6.43 -4.21
N CYS A 109 6.68 6.22 -3.17
CA CYS A 109 8.03 6.73 -3.07
C CYS A 109 8.92 5.54 -3.44
N PRO A 110 9.29 5.39 -4.73
CA PRO A 110 10.22 4.37 -5.14
C PRO A 110 11.47 4.48 -4.27
N LYS A 111 11.95 3.36 -3.76
CA LYS A 111 13.19 3.37 -2.99
C LYS A 111 14.39 3.75 -3.89
N TRP A 112 14.26 3.49 -5.19
CA TRP A 112 15.30 3.70 -6.18
C TRP A 112 14.70 4.31 -7.47
N PRO A 113 14.27 5.59 -7.45
CA PRO A 113 13.52 6.19 -8.56
C PRO A 113 14.33 6.15 -9.88
N ASP A 114 15.59 6.59 -9.85
CA ASP A 114 16.44 6.61 -11.06
C ASP A 114 16.70 5.21 -11.64
N LEU A 115 16.76 4.19 -10.77
CA LEU A 115 16.93 2.81 -11.20
C LEU A 115 15.66 2.28 -11.84
N GLU A 116 14.50 2.51 -11.20
CA GLU A 116 13.21 2.05 -11.70
C GLU A 116 12.90 2.68 -13.07
N ASP A 117 13.19 3.96 -13.25
CA ASP A 117 13.02 4.66 -14.53
C ASP A 117 13.88 4.02 -15.63
N ARG A 118 15.17 3.76 -15.36
CA ARG A 118 16.06 3.11 -16.35
C ARG A 118 15.63 1.69 -16.67
N VAL A 119 15.22 0.92 -15.67
CA VAL A 119 14.68 -0.44 -15.87
C VAL A 119 13.41 -0.40 -16.72
N TYR A 120 12.54 0.58 -16.48
CA TYR A 120 11.31 0.77 -17.23
C TYR A 120 11.56 1.14 -18.70
N LEU A 121 12.52 2.04 -18.98
CA LEU A 121 12.91 2.38 -20.35
C LEU A 121 13.47 1.15 -21.09
N SER A 122 14.36 0.38 -20.46
CA SER A 122 14.86 -0.88 -21.02
C SER A 122 13.73 -1.89 -21.31
N PHE A 123 12.66 -1.87 -20.50
CA PHE A 123 11.50 -2.73 -20.72
C PHE A 123 10.67 -2.28 -21.94
N LEU A 124 10.48 -0.97 -22.12
CA LEU A 124 9.79 -0.44 -23.29
C LEU A 124 10.53 -0.80 -24.59
N GLU A 125 11.85 -0.64 -24.63
CA GLU A 125 12.68 -1.06 -25.77
C GLU A 125 12.56 -2.57 -26.04
N ARG A 126 12.52 -3.39 -24.99
CA ARG A 126 12.35 -4.83 -25.14
C ARG A 126 10.97 -5.19 -25.70
N ARG A 127 9.94 -4.42 -25.32
CA ARG A 127 8.57 -4.56 -25.82
C ARG A 127 8.44 -4.16 -27.28
N THR A 128 9.09 -3.08 -27.73
CA THR A 128 9.09 -2.70 -29.15
C THR A 128 9.77 -3.77 -30.01
N GLN A 129 10.76 -4.47 -29.46
CA GLN A 129 11.42 -5.63 -30.10
C GLN A 129 10.58 -6.93 -30.04
N GLY A 130 9.38 -6.91 -29.46
CA GLY A 130 8.50 -8.08 -29.35
C GLY A 130 9.02 -9.16 -28.39
N LYS A 131 10.00 -8.86 -27.53
CA LYS A 131 10.58 -9.84 -26.59
C LYS A 131 9.82 -9.84 -25.27
N VAL A 132 9.59 -11.02 -24.70
CA VAL A 132 9.03 -11.16 -23.35
C VAL A 132 10.06 -10.70 -22.31
N ALA A 133 9.58 -9.92 -21.34
CA ALA A 133 10.32 -9.49 -20.17
C ALA A 133 9.89 -10.35 -18.97
N THR A 134 10.71 -11.35 -18.62
CA THR A 134 10.45 -12.21 -17.47
C THR A 134 10.94 -11.58 -16.16
N THR A 135 10.52 -12.14 -15.02
CA THR A 135 11.02 -11.72 -13.70
C THR A 135 12.54 -11.89 -13.56
N SER A 136 13.12 -12.92 -14.18
CA SER A 136 14.58 -13.12 -14.22
C SER A 136 15.29 -12.05 -15.04
N TRP A 137 14.69 -11.60 -16.15
CA TRP A 137 15.20 -10.48 -16.92
C TRP A 137 15.20 -9.18 -16.11
N PHE A 138 14.08 -8.82 -15.47
CA PHE A 138 13.99 -7.63 -14.61
C PHE A 138 15.05 -7.66 -13.50
N ARG A 139 15.24 -8.80 -12.83
CA ARG A 139 16.28 -8.97 -11.80
C ARG A 139 17.69 -8.71 -12.35
N ARG A 140 18.02 -9.25 -13.52
CA ARG A 140 19.32 -9.07 -14.16
C ARG A 140 19.53 -7.61 -14.54
N GLN A 141 18.54 -7.00 -15.18
CA GLN A 141 18.60 -5.61 -15.63
C GLN A 141 18.73 -4.63 -14.47
N ALA A 142 17.91 -4.80 -13.42
CA ALA A 142 17.97 -3.97 -12.23
C ALA A 142 19.32 -4.08 -11.50
N ARG A 143 19.90 -5.29 -11.42
CA ARG A 143 21.24 -5.47 -10.83
C ARG A 143 22.33 -4.81 -11.67
N ALA A 144 22.26 -4.88 -13.00
CA ALA A 144 23.23 -4.24 -13.87
C ALA A 144 23.20 -2.71 -13.70
N ILE A 145 22.01 -2.12 -13.79
CA ILE A 145 21.80 -0.67 -13.60
C ILE A 145 22.20 -0.23 -12.19
N TYR A 146 21.89 -1.03 -11.17
CA TYR A 146 22.29 -0.71 -9.80
C TYR A 146 23.81 -0.64 -9.64
N LYS A 147 24.56 -1.58 -10.26
CA LYS A 147 26.03 -1.57 -10.23
C LYS A 147 26.61 -0.33 -10.90
N GLU A 148 26.01 0.12 -12.00
CA GLU A 148 26.44 1.33 -12.70
C GLU A 148 26.19 2.58 -11.87
N LEU A 149 25.03 2.68 -11.22
CA LEU A 149 24.65 3.83 -10.41
C LEU A 149 25.35 3.89 -9.05
N HIS A 150 25.62 2.73 -8.44
CA HIS A 150 26.14 2.62 -7.08
C HIS A 150 27.37 1.71 -7.06
N LEU A 151 28.47 2.21 -7.63
CA LEU A 151 29.75 1.49 -7.78
C LEU A 151 30.28 0.93 -6.44
N ASP A 152 30.10 1.67 -5.34
CA ASP A 152 30.61 1.31 -4.01
C ASP A 152 29.74 0.30 -3.23
N GLN A 153 28.46 0.10 -3.61
CA GLN A 153 27.51 -0.75 -2.87
C GLN A 153 26.96 -1.92 -3.71
N SER A 154 27.68 -2.30 -4.76
CA SER A 154 27.26 -3.27 -5.78
C SER A 154 26.76 -4.64 -5.27
N SER A 155 27.17 -5.07 -4.07
CA SER A 155 26.79 -6.36 -3.46
C SER A 155 25.49 -6.31 -2.64
N GLN A 156 24.97 -5.12 -2.34
CA GLN A 156 23.93 -4.96 -1.31
C GLN A 156 22.49 -4.85 -1.87
N PHE A 157 22.30 -4.90 -3.18
CA PHE A 157 20.99 -4.70 -3.81
C PHE A 157 20.00 -5.86 -3.57
N PRO A 158 18.95 -5.67 -2.75
CA PRO A 158 17.91 -6.66 -2.55
C PRO A 158 16.78 -6.38 -3.55
N PHE A 159 16.80 -7.03 -4.72
CA PHE A 159 15.68 -6.94 -5.66
C PHE A 159 14.45 -7.67 -5.07
N SER A 160 13.47 -6.93 -4.57
CA SER A 160 12.15 -7.48 -4.23
C SER A 160 11.23 -7.37 -5.45
N THR A 161 10.63 -8.48 -5.85
CA THR A 161 9.44 -8.45 -6.71
C THR A 161 8.28 -7.94 -5.86
N GLY A 162 8.02 -6.63 -5.91
CA GLY A 162 6.79 -6.03 -5.39
C GLY A 162 5.57 -6.54 -6.14
#